data_AF-A0A2S9FG34-F1
#
_entry.id   AF-A0A2S9FG34-F1
#
_cell.length_a   1.000
_cell.length_b   1.000
_cell.length_c   1.000
_cell.angle_alpha   90.00
_cell.angle_beta   90.00
_cell.angle_gamma   90.00
#
_symmetry.space_group_name_H-M   'P 1'
#
loop_
_entity.id
_entity.type
_entity.pdbx_description
1 polymer ?
#
loop_
_entity_poly.entity_id
_entity_poly.type
_entity_poly.pdbx_seq_one_letter_code
_entity_poly.pdbx_strand_id
1 'polypeptide(L)'
;ATSWHSNKLTNPAKDGVVLPILHLNGYKIANPTVLARIPEDELRALMVGYGHTPHFFEVPDAEADAGNADGHADAHRRFAALLDDVLDEIAAIKARAADGDESRPAWPMIVFRTPKGWTGPDYIDGKKTTGSWRAHQVPLASARDTSEHLGVLADWLASYRADELFDADGKLHGDIAALAPAGELRMSANPHANGGLLLKDLRLPDFRDFGVDVPAPGATVAEATRVLGQWLTEVIRRNPDNFRIFGPDETASNRLQSVFDA
;
A
#
# COMPACT_ATOMS: atom_id res chain seq x y z
N ALA A 1 -7.91 -2.11 9.85
CA ALA A 1 -8.92 -3.15 10.10
C ALA A 1 -10.04 -3.05 9.06
N THR A 2 -10.81 -1.96 9.01
CA THR A 2 -11.96 -1.86 8.08
C THR A 2 -11.57 -1.81 6.59
N SER A 3 -10.41 -1.25 6.24
CA SER A 3 -9.95 -1.12 4.84
C SER A 3 -9.73 -2.47 4.13
N TRP A 4 -9.62 -3.58 4.87
CA TRP A 4 -9.59 -4.93 4.29
C TRP A 4 -10.92 -5.31 3.60
N HIS A 5 -11.98 -4.53 3.79
CA HIS A 5 -13.26 -4.68 3.08
C HIS A 5 -13.31 -3.94 1.74
N SER A 6 -12.30 -3.12 1.38
CA SER A 6 -12.29 -2.38 0.12
C SER A 6 -12.36 -3.30 -1.11
N ASN A 7 -11.85 -4.53 -1.02
CA ASN A 7 -11.95 -5.54 -2.09
C ASN A 7 -13.37 -6.04 -2.40
N LYS A 8 -14.40 -5.66 -1.61
CA LYS A 8 -15.82 -5.91 -1.92
C LYS A 8 -16.44 -4.75 -2.72
N LEU A 9 -15.74 -3.62 -2.80
CA LEU A 9 -16.22 -2.37 -3.42
C LEU A 9 -15.52 -2.08 -4.75
N THR A 10 -14.56 -2.92 -5.15
CA THR A 10 -13.82 -2.84 -6.41
C THR A 10 -14.33 -3.88 -7.39
N ASN A 11 -14.31 -3.57 -8.68
CA ASN A 11 -14.66 -4.47 -9.77
C ASN A 11 -13.38 -4.95 -10.51
N PRO A 12 -13.17 -6.27 -10.67
CA PRO A 12 -11.95 -6.80 -11.28
C PRO A 12 -11.80 -6.44 -12.77
N ALA A 13 -12.88 -6.13 -13.49
CA ALA A 13 -12.81 -5.68 -14.88
C ALA A 13 -12.54 -4.17 -15.00
N LYS A 14 -13.15 -3.36 -14.14
CA LYS A 14 -13.17 -1.88 -14.28
C LYS A 14 -12.07 -1.16 -13.50
N ASP A 15 -11.62 -1.72 -12.39
CA ASP A 15 -10.66 -1.07 -11.50
C ASP A 15 -9.26 -1.70 -11.60
N GLY A 16 -8.28 -1.00 -11.03
CA GLY A 16 -6.93 -1.51 -10.81
C GLY A 16 -6.88 -2.58 -9.71
N VAL A 17 -5.67 -3.08 -9.43
CA VAL A 17 -5.43 -4.11 -8.40
C VAL A 17 -4.57 -3.53 -7.29
N VAL A 18 -4.97 -3.81 -6.05
CA VAL A 18 -4.14 -3.57 -4.87
C VAL A 18 -3.56 -4.91 -4.45
N LEU A 19 -2.23 -4.99 -4.31
CA LEU A 19 -1.54 -6.10 -3.65
C LEU A 19 -1.16 -5.66 -2.23
N PRO A 20 -1.92 -6.05 -1.19
CA PRO A 20 -1.56 -5.71 0.17
C PRO A 20 -0.35 -6.52 0.63
N ILE A 21 0.64 -5.84 1.20
CA ILE A 21 1.79 -6.46 1.86
C ILE A 21 1.74 -6.12 3.35
N LEU A 22 1.37 -7.09 4.17
CA LEU A 22 1.39 -6.97 5.62
C LEU A 22 2.83 -7.11 6.11
N HIS A 23 3.50 -5.99 6.34
CA HIS A 23 4.84 -5.95 6.93
C HIS A 23 4.77 -6.38 8.41
N LEU A 24 4.98 -7.66 8.65
CA LEU A 24 4.83 -8.31 9.95
C LEU A 24 6.17 -8.44 10.67
N ASN A 25 6.81 -7.30 10.96
CA ASN A 25 8.11 -7.28 11.64
C ASN A 25 8.07 -7.45 13.17
N GLY A 26 6.94 -7.90 13.70
CA GLY A 26 6.79 -8.21 15.12
C GLY A 26 6.49 -7.03 16.04
N TYR A 27 6.84 -5.78 15.69
CA TYR A 27 6.87 -4.69 16.67
C TYR A 27 6.42 -3.31 16.15
N LYS A 28 5.75 -2.56 17.03
CA LYS A 28 5.48 -1.12 16.90
C LYS A 28 6.51 -0.30 17.70
N ILE A 29 6.15 0.84 18.30
CA ILE A 29 7.11 1.75 18.96
C ILE A 29 7.84 1.06 20.12
N ALA A 30 7.10 0.54 21.10
CA ALA A 30 7.65 -0.05 22.33
C ALA A 30 6.90 -1.34 22.72
N ASN A 31 6.26 -1.99 21.75
CA ASN A 31 5.37 -3.11 21.99
C ASN A 31 5.38 -4.07 20.79
N PRO A 32 5.02 -5.34 21.00
CA PRO A 32 4.71 -6.20 19.89
C PRO A 32 3.43 -5.77 19.15
N THR A 33 3.24 -6.26 17.93
CA THR A 33 1.98 -6.11 17.18
C THR A 33 1.06 -7.30 17.42
N VAL A 34 -0.25 -7.07 17.47
CA VAL A 34 -1.24 -8.14 17.75
C VAL A 34 -1.15 -9.26 16.71
N LEU A 35 -1.15 -8.89 15.42
CA LEU A 35 -1.11 -9.86 14.32
C LEU A 35 0.18 -10.69 14.25
N ALA A 36 1.27 -10.23 14.87
CA ALA A 36 2.52 -10.99 14.91
C ALA A 36 2.58 -11.97 16.09
N ARG A 37 1.58 -11.95 16.98
CA ARG A 37 1.54 -12.76 18.21
C ARG A 37 0.40 -13.77 18.25
N ILE A 38 -0.53 -13.68 17.30
CA ILE A 38 -1.52 -14.74 17.09
C ILE A 38 -0.89 -15.90 16.30
N PRO A 39 -1.39 -17.13 16.46
CA PRO A 39 -1.05 -18.26 15.61
C PRO A 39 -1.22 -17.95 14.10
N GLU A 40 -0.40 -18.61 13.27
CA GLU A 40 -0.45 -18.41 11.81
C GLU A 40 -1.80 -18.82 11.21
N ASP A 41 -2.39 -19.90 11.69
CA ASP A 41 -3.70 -20.38 11.26
C ASP A 41 -4.82 -19.37 11.57
N GLU A 42 -4.76 -18.70 12.73
CA GLU A 42 -5.65 -17.59 13.05
C GLU A 42 -5.45 -16.40 12.10
N LEU A 43 -4.19 -16.01 11.81
CA LEU A 43 -3.89 -14.93 10.87
C LEU A 43 -4.37 -15.27 9.45
N ARG A 44 -4.15 -16.51 9.00
CA ARG A 44 -4.60 -17.04 7.72
C ARG A 44 -6.13 -17.00 7.65
N ALA A 45 -6.82 -17.51 8.66
CA ALA A 45 -8.28 -17.49 8.73
C ALA A 45 -8.83 -16.06 8.68
N LEU A 46 -8.18 -15.11 9.36
CA LEU A 46 -8.57 -13.70 9.33
C LEU A 46 -8.44 -13.11 7.91
N MET A 47 -7.31 -13.32 7.23
CA MET A 47 -7.10 -12.79 5.87
C MET A 47 -8.02 -13.45 4.84
N VAL A 48 -8.26 -14.76 4.96
CA VAL A 48 -9.25 -15.49 4.16
C VAL A 48 -10.66 -14.96 4.43
N GLY A 49 -11.00 -14.68 5.70
CA GLY A 49 -12.27 -14.05 6.09
C GLY A 49 -12.44 -12.64 5.50
N TYR A 50 -11.35 -11.91 5.29
CA TYR A 50 -11.34 -10.66 4.53
C TYR A 50 -11.36 -10.87 3.00
N GLY A 51 -11.47 -12.10 2.50
CA GLY A 51 -11.58 -12.39 1.07
C GLY A 51 -10.25 -12.26 0.32
N HIS A 52 -9.14 -12.62 0.96
CA HIS A 52 -7.82 -12.68 0.34
C HIS A 52 -7.28 -14.12 0.26
N THR A 53 -6.32 -14.33 -0.63
CA THR A 53 -5.45 -15.51 -0.67
C THR A 53 -4.11 -15.13 -0.01
N PRO A 54 -3.86 -15.53 1.26
CA PRO A 54 -2.65 -15.11 1.97
C PRO A 54 -1.45 -15.98 1.61
N HIS A 55 -0.42 -15.32 1.07
CA HIS A 55 0.90 -15.86 0.77
C HIS A 55 1.88 -15.47 1.87
N PHE A 56 2.58 -16.43 2.47
CA PHE A 56 3.46 -16.18 3.60
C PHE A 56 4.92 -16.19 3.15
N PHE A 57 5.62 -15.09 3.41
CA PHE A 57 7.07 -15.00 3.25
C PHE A 57 7.70 -14.73 4.60
N GLU A 58 8.73 -15.52 4.93
CA GLU A 58 9.46 -15.38 6.18
C GLU A 58 10.97 -15.38 5.94
N VAL A 59 11.64 -14.46 6.64
CA VAL A 59 13.07 -14.47 6.87
C VAL A 59 13.28 -14.69 8.37
N PRO A 60 14.03 -15.73 8.78
CA PRO A 60 14.28 -16.00 10.18
C PRO A 60 15.08 -14.88 10.86
N ASP A 61 14.94 -14.76 12.19
CA ASP A 61 15.76 -13.87 13.02
C ASP A 61 17.25 -14.29 12.94
N ALA A 62 18.14 -13.28 12.95
CA ALA A 62 19.56 -13.38 12.59
C ALA A 62 20.43 -14.36 13.40
N GLU A 63 19.96 -14.93 14.52
CA GLU A 63 20.69 -16.02 15.21
C GLU A 63 20.92 -17.25 14.30
N ALA A 64 20.15 -17.40 13.22
CA ALA A 64 20.31 -18.47 12.24
C ALA A 64 21.16 -18.12 11.01
N ASP A 65 21.55 -16.85 10.79
CA ASP A 65 22.06 -16.40 9.47
C ASP A 65 23.11 -15.27 9.53
N ALA A 66 23.74 -15.06 10.69
CA ALA A 66 24.78 -14.04 10.86
C ALA A 66 26.00 -14.31 9.96
N GLY A 67 26.07 -13.61 8.82
CA GLY A 67 27.22 -13.57 7.92
C GLY A 67 27.12 -14.44 6.66
N ASN A 68 25.99 -15.09 6.39
CA ASN A 68 25.86 -15.89 5.17
C ASN A 68 25.27 -15.07 4.02
N ALA A 69 26.12 -14.68 3.06
CA ALA A 69 25.67 -14.09 1.79
C ALA A 69 24.65 -15.01 1.08
N ASP A 70 24.73 -16.33 1.30
CA ASP A 70 23.78 -17.30 0.77
C ASP A 70 22.38 -17.13 1.38
N GLY A 71 22.26 -16.62 2.62
CA GLY A 71 21.00 -16.38 3.31
C GLY A 71 20.19 -15.23 2.71
N HIS A 72 20.83 -14.10 2.43
CA HIS A 72 20.20 -12.98 1.73
C HIS A 72 19.86 -13.35 0.27
N ALA A 73 20.79 -13.99 -0.44
CA ALA A 73 20.55 -14.44 -1.81
C ALA A 73 19.40 -15.47 -1.88
N ASP A 74 19.30 -16.39 -0.91
CA ASP A 74 18.18 -17.32 -0.81
C ASP A 74 16.86 -16.60 -0.50
N ALA A 75 16.84 -15.65 0.44
CA ALA A 75 15.67 -14.82 0.71
C ALA A 75 15.20 -14.07 -0.55
N HIS A 76 16.12 -13.51 -1.34
CA HIS A 76 15.81 -12.89 -2.62
C HIS A 76 15.23 -13.88 -3.63
N ARG A 77 15.85 -15.07 -3.81
CA ARG A 77 15.34 -16.10 -4.74
C ARG A 77 13.93 -16.56 -4.36
N ARG A 78 13.69 -16.85 -3.08
CA ARG A 78 12.36 -17.28 -2.58
C ARG A 78 11.33 -16.17 -2.72
N PHE A 79 11.70 -14.92 -2.41
CA PHE A 79 10.77 -13.80 -2.55
C PHE A 79 10.44 -13.49 -3.99
N ALA A 80 11.42 -13.57 -4.91
CA ALA A 80 11.19 -13.41 -6.34
C ALA A 80 10.20 -14.45 -6.87
N ALA A 81 10.41 -15.73 -6.56
CA ALA A 81 9.49 -16.80 -6.95
C ALA A 81 8.06 -16.58 -6.40
N LEU A 82 7.94 -16.20 -5.11
CA LEU A 82 6.65 -15.90 -4.52
C LEU A 82 5.97 -14.70 -5.19
N LEU A 83 6.74 -13.66 -5.51
CA LEU A 83 6.20 -12.47 -6.16
C LEU A 83 5.72 -12.79 -7.58
N ASP A 84 6.46 -13.62 -8.33
CA ASP A 84 6.03 -14.10 -9.64
C ASP A 84 4.72 -14.88 -9.55
N ASP A 85 4.60 -15.85 -8.63
CA ASP A 85 3.37 -16.61 -8.41
C ASP A 85 2.17 -15.68 -8.09
N VAL A 86 2.38 -14.70 -7.20
CA VAL A 86 1.35 -13.71 -6.83
C VAL A 86 0.94 -12.83 -8.01
N LEU A 87 1.89 -12.39 -8.85
CA LEU A 87 1.62 -11.56 -10.01
C LEU A 87 0.90 -12.36 -11.12
N ASP A 88 1.26 -13.63 -11.30
CA ASP A 88 0.58 -14.55 -12.21
C ASP A 88 -0.87 -14.83 -11.77
N GLU A 89 -1.11 -15.00 -10.46
CA GLU A 89 -2.47 -15.08 -9.92
C GLU A 89 -3.29 -13.82 -10.22
N ILE A 90 -2.71 -12.62 -10.04
CA ILE A 90 -3.35 -11.35 -10.37
C ILE A 90 -3.66 -11.27 -11.87
N ALA A 91 -2.70 -11.62 -12.73
CA ALA A 91 -2.88 -11.62 -14.17
C ALA A 91 -4.00 -12.57 -14.60
N ALA A 92 -4.06 -13.78 -14.03
CA ALA A 92 -5.11 -14.75 -14.30
C ALA A 92 -6.49 -14.25 -13.86
N ILE A 93 -6.60 -13.58 -12.71
CA ILE A 93 -7.85 -12.95 -12.26
C ILE A 93 -8.29 -11.87 -13.26
N LYS A 94 -7.37 -11.00 -13.70
CA LYS A 94 -7.67 -9.94 -14.65
C LYS A 94 -8.05 -10.49 -16.03
N ALA A 95 -7.44 -11.58 -16.48
CA ALA A 95 -7.79 -12.25 -17.72
C ALA A 95 -9.23 -12.81 -17.68
N ARG A 96 -9.61 -13.53 -16.61
CA ARG A 96 -10.98 -14.02 -16.45
C ARG A 96 -12.02 -12.89 -16.42
N ALA A 97 -11.69 -11.78 -15.75
CA ALA A 97 -12.56 -10.61 -15.73
C ALA A 97 -12.73 -9.96 -17.11
N ALA A 98 -11.67 -9.96 -17.94
CA ALA A 98 -11.76 -9.53 -19.33
C ALA A 98 -12.62 -10.46 -20.19
N ASP A 99 -12.66 -11.77 -19.86
CA ASP A 99 -13.52 -12.77 -20.50
C ASP A 99 -14.98 -12.76 -19.96
N GLY A 100 -15.31 -11.83 -19.07
CA GLY A 100 -16.67 -11.61 -18.55
C GLY A 100 -16.97 -12.22 -17.19
N ASP A 101 -16.01 -12.88 -16.54
CA ASP A 101 -16.16 -13.33 -15.14
C ASP A 101 -15.87 -12.17 -14.17
N GLU A 102 -16.91 -11.40 -13.87
CA GLU A 102 -16.85 -10.32 -12.87
C GLU A 102 -17.07 -10.82 -11.42
N SER A 103 -17.03 -12.14 -11.17
CA SER A 103 -17.18 -12.65 -9.80
C SER A 103 -16.05 -12.13 -8.90
N ARG A 104 -16.38 -11.86 -7.63
CA ARG A 104 -15.39 -11.32 -6.68
C ARG A 104 -14.31 -12.38 -6.42
N PRO A 105 -13.04 -12.13 -6.82
CA PRO A 105 -11.96 -13.09 -6.58
C PRO A 105 -11.49 -13.01 -5.12
N ALA A 106 -10.77 -14.04 -4.70
CA ALA A 106 -9.89 -13.94 -3.53
C ALA A 106 -8.57 -13.30 -4.00
N TRP A 107 -8.41 -11.99 -3.78
CA TRP A 107 -7.20 -11.29 -4.21
C TRP A 107 -5.99 -11.75 -3.40
N PRO A 108 -4.83 -12.02 -4.03
CA PRO A 108 -3.63 -12.37 -3.29
C PRO A 108 -3.19 -11.23 -2.37
N MET A 109 -2.60 -11.60 -1.25
CA MET A 109 -1.94 -10.69 -0.32
C MET A 109 -0.71 -11.37 0.26
N ILE A 110 0.30 -10.59 0.62
CA ILE A 110 1.55 -11.13 1.18
C ILE A 110 1.63 -10.80 2.67
N VAL A 111 1.81 -11.81 3.49
CA VAL A 111 2.26 -11.67 4.87
C VAL A 111 3.79 -11.72 4.85
N PHE A 112 4.42 -10.56 5.04
CA PHE A 112 5.87 -10.38 4.92
C PHE A 112 6.51 -10.31 6.31
N ARG A 113 7.00 -11.44 6.81
CA ARG A 113 7.64 -11.59 8.12
C ARG A 113 9.15 -11.43 8.00
N THR A 114 9.67 -10.33 8.54
CA THR A 114 11.10 -10.05 8.61
C THR A 114 11.46 -9.42 9.95
N PRO A 115 12.69 -9.58 10.45
CA PRO A 115 13.09 -8.97 11.71
C PRO A 115 12.94 -7.44 11.67
N LYS A 116 12.38 -6.81 12.70
CA LYS A 116 12.42 -5.35 12.78
C LYS A 116 13.87 -4.87 12.92
N GLY A 117 14.28 -3.93 12.08
CA GLY A 117 15.69 -3.50 12.03
C GLY A 117 16.59 -4.47 11.29
N TRP A 118 16.04 -5.36 10.44
CA TRP A 118 16.80 -6.33 9.66
C TRP A 118 18.06 -5.73 9.03
N THR A 119 19.18 -6.47 9.11
CA THR A 119 20.56 -6.09 8.74
C THR A 119 21.28 -5.13 9.69
N GLY A 120 20.58 -4.60 10.71
CA GLY A 120 21.18 -3.80 11.78
C GLY A 120 21.88 -4.64 12.85
N PRO A 121 22.55 -4.00 13.82
CA PRO A 121 23.22 -4.68 14.92
C PRO A 121 22.27 -5.54 15.75
N ASP A 122 22.62 -6.80 16.00
CA ASP A 122 21.80 -7.72 16.79
C ASP A 122 21.61 -7.24 18.22
N TYR A 123 22.67 -6.71 18.82
CA TYR A 123 22.68 -6.18 20.18
C TYR A 123 23.40 -4.84 20.24
N ILE A 124 22.86 -3.93 21.06
CA ILE A 124 23.51 -2.67 21.44
C ILE A 124 23.42 -2.56 22.97
N ASP A 125 24.54 -2.33 23.64
CA ASP A 125 24.64 -2.27 25.10
C ASP A 125 24.01 -3.49 25.80
N GLY A 126 24.22 -4.69 25.24
CA GLY A 126 23.69 -5.96 25.75
C GLY A 126 22.17 -6.13 25.56
N LYS A 127 21.49 -5.22 24.85
CA LYS A 127 20.05 -5.30 24.58
C LYS A 127 19.79 -5.73 23.15
N LYS A 128 18.92 -6.71 22.93
CA LYS A 128 18.49 -7.14 21.59
C LYS A 128 17.84 -5.96 20.84
N THR A 129 18.39 -5.65 19.67
CA THR A 129 18.04 -4.51 18.80
C THR A 129 17.37 -5.00 17.51
N THR A 130 18.04 -5.79 16.67
CA THR A 130 17.39 -6.47 15.53
C THR A 130 16.36 -7.48 16.05
N GLY A 131 15.18 -7.55 15.42
CA GLY A 131 14.06 -8.37 15.91
C GLY A 131 13.46 -7.82 17.21
N SER A 132 13.52 -6.51 17.44
CA SER A 132 13.05 -5.86 18.66
C SER A 132 12.42 -4.50 18.38
N TRP A 133 11.56 -4.03 19.29
CA TRP A 133 11.02 -2.67 19.23
C TRP A 133 12.11 -1.60 19.41
N ARG A 134 13.26 -1.95 19.99
CA ARG A 134 14.41 -1.04 20.17
C ARG A 134 14.98 -0.51 18.86
N ALA A 135 14.83 -1.23 17.76
CA ALA A 135 15.22 -0.76 16.42
C ALA A 135 14.22 0.25 15.80
N HIS A 136 13.20 0.71 16.53
CA HIS A 136 12.15 1.54 15.92
C HIS A 136 12.59 2.94 15.47
N GLN A 137 13.42 3.62 16.27
CA GLN A 137 13.79 5.00 16.00
C GLN A 137 15.29 5.08 15.67
N VAL A 138 16.13 5.42 16.65
CA VAL A 138 17.58 5.45 16.50
C VAL A 138 18.18 4.38 17.42
N PRO A 139 18.67 3.26 16.87
CA PRO A 139 19.23 2.18 17.68
C PRO A 139 20.54 2.59 18.38
N LEU A 140 21.32 3.50 17.78
CA LEU A 140 22.57 4.05 18.33
C LEU A 140 22.39 5.53 18.69
N ALA A 141 21.89 5.81 19.89
CA ALA A 141 21.58 7.18 20.32
C ALA A 141 22.81 8.07 20.54
N SER A 142 23.98 7.48 20.81
CA SER A 142 25.18 8.21 21.25
C SER A 142 26.40 7.99 20.36
N ALA A 143 26.21 7.69 19.07
CA ALA A 143 27.30 7.46 18.12
C ALA A 143 28.27 8.65 17.96
N ARG A 144 27.85 9.86 18.37
CA ARG A 144 28.71 11.05 18.41
C ARG A 144 29.47 11.19 19.73
N ASP A 145 28.93 10.63 20.82
CA ASP A 145 29.35 10.96 22.18
C ASP A 145 30.31 9.90 22.77
N THR A 146 30.33 8.69 22.21
CA THR A 146 31.23 7.60 22.67
C THR A 146 31.94 6.92 21.51
N SER A 147 33.21 6.57 21.73
CA SER A 147 34.02 5.80 20.76
C SER A 147 33.44 4.43 20.48
N GLU A 148 32.81 3.82 21.48
CA GLU A 148 32.19 2.50 21.41
C GLU A 148 30.99 2.52 20.47
N HIS A 149 30.08 3.48 20.61
CA HIS A 149 28.90 3.58 19.72
C HIS A 149 29.30 4.05 18.31
N LEU A 150 30.35 4.87 18.20
CA LEU A 150 30.91 5.23 16.89
C LEU A 150 31.48 3.99 16.18
N GLY A 151 32.16 3.10 16.90
CA GLY A 151 32.64 1.83 16.37
C GLY A 151 31.52 0.95 15.84
N VAL A 152 30.45 0.77 16.62
CA VAL A 152 29.27 0.00 16.16
C VAL A 152 28.63 0.60 14.91
N LEU A 153 28.54 1.93 14.82
CA LEU A 153 28.05 2.60 13.61
C LEU A 153 28.97 2.34 12.41
N ALA A 154 30.29 2.44 12.60
CA ALA A 154 31.27 2.21 11.55
C ALA A 154 31.21 0.77 11.03
N ASP A 155 31.16 -0.21 11.93
CA ASP A 155 31.05 -1.64 11.56
C ASP A 155 29.74 -1.93 10.84
N TRP A 156 28.63 -1.34 11.30
CA TRP A 156 27.34 -1.50 10.64
C TRP A 156 27.32 -0.89 9.23
N LEU A 157 27.88 0.31 9.03
CA LEU A 157 27.96 0.90 7.69
C LEU A 157 28.91 0.11 6.77
N ALA A 158 30.04 -0.37 7.31
CA ALA A 158 31.01 -1.17 6.58
C ALA A 158 30.44 -2.53 6.14
N SER A 159 29.48 -3.09 6.87
CA SER A 159 28.87 -4.39 6.53
C SER A 159 28.14 -4.40 5.18
N TYR A 160 27.70 -3.23 4.69
CA TYR A 160 27.07 -3.08 3.38
C TYR A 160 28.08 -3.00 2.22
N ARG A 161 29.40 -2.93 2.51
CA ARG A 161 30.48 -2.91 1.50
C ARG A 161 30.25 -1.83 0.43
N ALA A 162 30.13 -0.58 0.88
CA ALA A 162 29.79 0.54 0.01
C ALA A 162 30.75 0.72 -1.17
N ASP A 163 32.00 0.28 -1.04
CA ASP A 163 33.01 0.24 -2.11
C ASP A 163 32.70 -0.73 -3.25
N GLU A 164 31.82 -1.70 -3.02
CA GLU A 164 31.27 -2.58 -4.08
C GLU A 164 30.01 -2.00 -4.74
N LEU A 165 29.44 -0.92 -4.17
CA LEU A 165 28.17 -0.32 -4.60
C LEU A 165 28.37 1.03 -5.30
N PHE A 166 29.40 1.78 -4.91
CA PHE A 166 29.70 3.11 -5.42
C PHE A 166 31.15 3.19 -5.93
N ASP A 167 31.34 3.95 -7.00
CA ASP A 167 32.68 4.29 -7.47
C ASP A 167 33.38 5.33 -6.56
N ALA A 168 34.64 5.62 -6.88
CA ALA A 168 35.48 6.54 -6.09
C ALA A 168 34.94 7.99 -6.04
N ASP A 169 34.05 8.38 -6.97
CA ASP A 169 33.42 9.70 -7.01
C ASP A 169 32.06 9.70 -6.25
N GLY A 170 31.67 8.57 -5.65
CA GLY A 170 30.43 8.40 -4.90
C GLY A 170 29.21 8.12 -5.78
N LYS A 171 29.40 7.73 -7.04
CA LYS A 171 28.30 7.40 -7.95
C LYS A 171 27.99 5.91 -7.88
N LEU A 172 26.69 5.59 -7.84
CA LEU A 172 26.20 4.20 -7.86
C LEU A 172 26.67 3.49 -9.14
N HIS A 173 27.16 2.25 -9.00
CA HIS A 173 27.57 1.44 -10.14
C HIS A 173 26.42 1.20 -11.13
N GLY A 174 26.76 1.19 -12.43
CA GLY A 174 25.77 1.19 -13.51
C GLY A 174 24.94 -0.09 -13.62
N ASP A 175 25.52 -1.23 -13.27
CA ASP A 175 24.86 -2.54 -13.20
C ASP A 175 23.82 -2.59 -12.06
N ILE A 176 24.10 -1.99 -10.92
CA ILE A 176 23.15 -1.83 -9.81
C ILE A 176 22.04 -0.83 -10.19
N ALA A 177 22.42 0.31 -10.76
CA ALA A 177 21.45 1.33 -11.21
C ALA A 177 20.47 0.79 -12.25
N ALA A 178 20.91 -0.14 -13.10
CA ALA A 178 20.10 -0.77 -14.15
C ALA A 178 19.00 -1.71 -13.62
N LEU A 179 19.02 -2.07 -12.33
CA LEU A 179 17.96 -2.86 -11.70
C LEU A 179 16.65 -2.07 -11.54
N ALA A 180 16.71 -0.74 -11.55
CA ALA A 180 15.52 0.10 -11.47
C ALA A 180 14.81 0.19 -12.83
N PRO A 181 13.46 0.27 -12.87
CA PRO A 181 12.74 0.53 -14.12
C PRO A 181 13.18 1.85 -14.79
N ALA A 182 12.96 1.97 -16.10
CA ALA A 182 13.25 3.21 -16.83
C ALA A 182 12.02 4.15 -16.87
N GLY A 183 12.26 5.44 -17.11
CA GLY A 183 11.21 6.41 -17.45
C GLY A 183 10.12 6.55 -16.38
N GLU A 184 8.86 6.52 -16.82
CA GLU A 184 7.66 6.66 -15.99
C GLU A 184 7.22 5.34 -15.31
N LEU A 185 7.91 4.22 -15.56
CA LEU A 185 7.67 2.96 -14.85
C LEU A 185 8.31 2.95 -13.45
N ARG A 186 9.23 3.88 -13.16
CA ARG A 186 9.75 4.08 -11.81
C ARG A 186 8.61 4.57 -10.92
N MET A 187 8.44 3.97 -9.75
CA MET A 187 7.39 4.38 -8.80
C MET A 187 7.43 5.89 -8.47
N SER A 188 8.62 6.49 -8.39
CA SER A 188 8.81 7.92 -8.13
C SER A 188 8.49 8.84 -9.30
N ALA A 189 8.42 8.31 -10.53
CA ALA A 189 8.18 9.06 -11.76
C ALA A 189 6.84 8.71 -12.42
N ASN A 190 6.12 7.72 -11.88
CA ASN A 190 4.82 7.33 -12.41
C ASN A 190 3.83 8.51 -12.31
N PRO A 191 3.10 8.88 -13.38
CA PRO A 191 2.21 10.03 -13.36
C PRO A 191 1.08 9.89 -12.34
N HIS A 192 0.70 8.67 -11.95
CA HIS A 192 -0.27 8.46 -10.87
C HIS A 192 0.26 8.87 -9.48
N ALA A 193 1.59 8.95 -9.29
CA ALA A 193 2.21 9.51 -8.08
C ALA A 193 2.29 11.05 -8.12
N ASN A 194 2.03 11.67 -9.28
CA ASN A 194 1.88 13.12 -9.44
C ASN A 194 0.54 13.42 -10.13
N GLY A 195 -0.56 13.12 -9.44
CA GLY A 195 -1.91 13.10 -10.02
C GLY A 195 -2.36 14.42 -10.68
N GLY A 196 -1.73 15.55 -10.36
CA GLY A 196 -1.97 16.83 -11.04
C GLY A 196 -1.73 16.78 -12.55
N LEU A 197 -0.82 15.91 -13.02
CA LEU A 197 -0.56 15.68 -14.45
C LEU A 197 -1.72 14.95 -15.15
N LEU A 198 -2.58 14.27 -14.39
CA LEU A 198 -3.68 13.44 -14.89
C LEU A 198 -5.05 14.10 -14.68
N LEU A 199 -5.11 15.24 -13.98
CA LEU A 199 -6.36 15.95 -13.73
C LEU A 199 -6.98 16.45 -15.03
N LYS A 200 -8.30 16.32 -15.11
CA LYS A 200 -9.12 16.85 -16.20
C LYS A 200 -10.25 17.66 -15.58
N ASP A 201 -10.51 18.84 -16.12
CA ASP A 201 -11.65 19.65 -15.70
C ASP A 201 -12.96 18.88 -15.93
N LEU A 202 -13.86 18.95 -14.94
CA LEU A 202 -15.17 18.33 -15.06
C LEU A 202 -16.00 19.07 -16.10
N ARG A 203 -16.71 18.31 -16.91
CA ARG A 203 -17.74 18.82 -17.82
C ARG A 203 -19.00 19.09 -17.01
N LEU A 204 -19.11 20.31 -16.49
CA LEU A 204 -20.23 20.69 -15.62
C LEU A 204 -21.47 21.10 -16.45
N PRO A 205 -22.67 20.64 -16.09
CA PRO A 205 -23.90 21.22 -16.62
C PRO A 205 -24.14 22.60 -16.02
N ASP A 206 -24.88 23.44 -16.76
CA ASP A 206 -25.25 24.76 -16.26
C ASP A 206 -26.13 24.60 -15.02
N PHE A 207 -25.67 25.10 -13.87
CA PHE A 207 -26.41 24.96 -12.61
C PHE A 207 -27.76 25.70 -12.66
N ARG A 208 -27.92 26.67 -13.56
CA ARG A 208 -29.16 27.43 -13.73
C ARG A 208 -30.30 26.58 -14.25
N ASP A 209 -30.01 25.51 -15.00
CA ASP A 209 -31.00 24.55 -15.50
C ASP A 209 -31.68 23.77 -14.35
N PHE A 210 -31.08 23.79 -13.16
CA PHE A 210 -31.57 23.12 -11.95
C PHE A 210 -32.08 24.11 -10.90
N GLY A 211 -32.20 25.39 -11.26
CA GLY A 211 -32.63 26.45 -10.34
C GLY A 211 -34.03 26.21 -9.77
N VAL A 212 -34.21 26.49 -8.49
CA VAL A 212 -35.53 26.52 -7.85
C VAL A 212 -36.16 27.89 -8.11
N ASP A 213 -37.41 27.91 -8.59
CA ASP A 213 -38.17 29.15 -8.73
C ASP A 213 -38.53 29.71 -7.34
N VAL A 214 -38.16 30.97 -7.08
CA VAL A 214 -38.36 31.66 -5.80
C VAL A 214 -38.98 33.04 -6.07
N PRO A 215 -40.31 33.13 -6.26
CA PRO A 215 -40.96 34.38 -6.63
C PRO A 215 -40.97 35.44 -5.51
N ALA A 216 -40.84 35.01 -4.25
CA ALA A 216 -40.65 35.89 -3.09
C ALA A 216 -39.93 35.14 -1.94
N PRO A 217 -39.31 35.85 -0.97
CA PRO A 217 -38.67 35.22 0.19
C PRO A 217 -39.64 34.30 0.96
N GLY A 218 -39.24 33.04 1.16
CA GLY A 218 -40.04 32.03 1.87
C GLY A 218 -41.24 31.47 1.08
N ALA A 219 -41.42 31.84 -0.19
CA ALA A 219 -42.56 31.39 -0.99
C ALA A 219 -42.44 29.94 -1.48
N THR A 220 -41.21 29.41 -1.59
CA THR A 220 -40.95 28.07 -2.12
C THR A 220 -40.35 27.18 -1.05
N VAL A 221 -40.97 26.02 -0.83
CA VAL A 221 -40.41 24.93 -0.01
C VAL A 221 -39.75 23.93 -0.94
N ALA A 222 -38.43 23.81 -0.86
CA ALA A 222 -37.66 22.88 -1.67
C ALA A 222 -36.64 22.12 -0.81
N GLU A 223 -36.24 20.94 -1.27
CA GLU A 223 -35.19 20.15 -0.65
C GLU A 223 -33.87 20.42 -1.38
N ALA A 224 -33.05 21.32 -0.83
CA ALA A 224 -31.83 21.78 -1.49
C ALA A 224 -30.91 20.65 -1.95
N THR A 225 -30.74 19.60 -1.14
CA THR A 225 -29.89 18.45 -1.51
C THR A 225 -30.51 17.58 -2.60
N ARG A 226 -31.83 17.53 -2.75
CA ARG A 226 -32.48 16.85 -3.88
C ARG A 226 -32.14 17.54 -5.20
N VAL A 227 -32.14 18.87 -5.21
CA VAL A 227 -31.75 19.68 -6.38
C VAL A 227 -30.27 19.45 -6.72
N LEU A 228 -29.39 19.45 -5.69
CA LEU A 228 -27.98 19.09 -5.88
C LEU A 228 -27.82 17.67 -6.45
N GLY A 229 -28.58 16.70 -5.96
CA GLY A 229 -28.57 15.34 -6.47
C GLY A 229 -28.86 15.28 -7.97
N GLN A 230 -29.85 16.04 -8.45
CA GLN A 230 -30.20 16.08 -9.88
C GLN A 230 -29.06 16.67 -10.73
N TRP A 231 -28.42 17.73 -10.26
CA TRP A 231 -27.25 18.31 -10.93
C TRP A 231 -26.07 17.34 -10.96
N LEU A 232 -25.81 16.65 -9.84
CA LEU A 232 -24.75 15.63 -9.74
C LEU A 232 -25.00 14.42 -10.64
N THR A 233 -26.26 14.01 -10.86
CA THR A 233 -26.61 12.96 -11.83
C THR A 233 -26.08 13.32 -13.23
N GLU A 234 -26.26 14.57 -13.65
CA GLU A 234 -25.78 15.04 -14.95
C GLU A 234 -24.26 15.22 -14.99
N VAL A 235 -23.63 15.60 -13.87
CA VAL A 235 -22.17 15.57 -13.74
C VAL A 235 -21.63 14.15 -13.96
N ILE A 236 -22.23 13.12 -13.36
CA ILE A 236 -21.82 11.71 -13.55
C ILE A 236 -21.90 11.32 -15.02
N ARG A 237 -23.02 11.60 -15.69
CA ARG A 237 -23.22 11.27 -17.12
C ARG A 237 -22.18 11.90 -18.04
N ARG A 238 -21.77 13.13 -17.74
CA ARG A 238 -20.77 13.86 -18.52
C ARG A 238 -19.32 13.45 -18.21
N ASN A 239 -19.09 12.79 -17.08
CA ASN A 239 -17.77 12.49 -16.50
C ASN A 239 -17.71 11.02 -16.01
N PRO A 240 -17.92 10.02 -16.89
CA PRO A 240 -18.17 8.63 -16.50
C PRO A 240 -16.95 7.92 -15.89
N ASP A 241 -15.74 8.44 -16.10
CA ASP A 241 -14.47 7.82 -15.69
C ASP A 241 -13.65 8.67 -14.71
N ASN A 242 -14.05 9.93 -14.46
CA ASN A 242 -13.30 10.89 -13.63
C ASN A 242 -14.14 11.60 -12.56
N PHE A 243 -15.36 11.13 -12.27
CA PHE A 243 -16.18 11.59 -11.15
C PHE A 243 -16.84 10.42 -10.40
N ARG A 244 -16.80 10.43 -9.07
CA ARG A 244 -17.41 9.41 -8.21
C ARG A 244 -18.01 10.04 -6.96
N ILE A 245 -19.07 9.45 -6.43
CA ILE A 245 -19.71 9.83 -5.17
C ILE A 245 -19.49 8.71 -4.15
N PHE A 246 -19.22 9.09 -2.90
CA PHE A 246 -19.08 8.18 -1.77
C PHE A 246 -20.02 8.63 -0.66
N GLY A 247 -20.60 7.66 0.05
CA GLY A 247 -21.47 7.92 1.20
C GLY A 247 -21.37 6.75 2.17
N PRO A 248 -21.33 7.00 3.50
CA PRO A 248 -21.30 5.95 4.50
C PRO A 248 -22.72 5.40 4.74
N ASP A 249 -23.34 4.78 3.72
CA ASP A 249 -24.73 4.32 3.73
C ASP A 249 -25.79 5.45 3.81
N GLU A 250 -25.41 6.67 3.41
CA GLU A 250 -26.25 7.86 3.60
C GLU A 250 -26.63 8.57 2.30
N THR A 251 -26.24 8.08 1.12
CA THR A 251 -26.53 8.76 -0.16
C THR A 251 -28.02 9.06 -0.33
N ALA A 252 -28.88 8.08 -0.06
CA ALA A 252 -30.33 8.27 -0.14
C ALA A 252 -30.89 9.09 1.03
N SER A 253 -30.37 8.90 2.25
CA SER A 253 -30.79 9.66 3.45
C SER A 253 -30.52 11.16 3.29
N ASN A 254 -29.37 11.50 2.67
CA ASN A 254 -28.98 12.87 2.33
C ASN A 254 -29.72 13.43 1.10
N ARG A 255 -30.66 12.65 0.54
CA ARG A 255 -31.54 13.01 -0.58
C ARG A 255 -30.80 13.17 -1.92
N LEU A 256 -29.71 12.42 -2.13
CA LEU A 256 -28.93 12.39 -3.37
C LEU A 256 -29.27 11.18 -4.27
N GLN A 257 -30.33 10.43 -3.99
CA GLN A 257 -30.66 9.17 -4.68
C GLN A 257 -30.94 9.30 -6.19
N SER A 258 -31.17 10.51 -6.71
CA SER A 258 -31.32 10.72 -8.17
C SER A 258 -30.07 10.31 -8.96
N VAL A 259 -28.92 10.20 -8.30
CA VAL A 259 -27.68 9.70 -8.93
C VAL A 259 -27.75 8.21 -9.29
N PHE A 260 -28.73 7.46 -8.77
CA PHE A 260 -28.95 6.06 -9.14
C PHE A 260 -29.51 5.90 -10.56
N ASP A 261 -30.07 6.98 -11.13
CA ASP A 261 -30.55 7.02 -12.52
C ASP A 261 -29.47 7.47 -13.52
N ALA A 262 -28.23 7.71 -13.05
CA ALA A 262 -27.13 8.23 -13.86
C ALA A 262 -26.74 7.29 -15.01
#